data_AF-A0A520FM91-F1
#
_entry.id   AF-A0A520FM91-F1
#
_cell.length_a   1.000
_cell.length_b   1.000
_cell.length_c   1.000
_cell.angle_alpha   90.00
_cell.angle_beta   90.00
_cell.angle_gamma   90.00
#
_symmetry.space_group_name_H-M   'P 1'
#
loop_
_entity.id
_entity.type
_entity.pdbx_description
1 polymer ?
#
loop_
_entity_poly.entity_id
_entity_poly.type
_entity_poly.pdbx_seq_one_letter_code
_entity_poly.pdbx_strand_id
1 'polypeptide(L)'
;MARWHPSIITYVTGGIDGVHRQFVIAVMVLRRREDADRLVRLFETPRRPMAELADVVEDFRRLLRMKGGTSNFGYVLQSIPSKETDLGFRRNDPRIAARRAQLADFGKAARLDEVFELLPLGIDHTVAKANQVDRQVGGAARVLTGRDVQRGGRIALPEETSLWVKIAPEKRLRVGDIVIRALQGPTLGSGFVWARVSEEDLPVASSHIIHVLRLRETVDPVVEDFVLRFLSSKQAPELIDLSTSGAHLTRGDLGALQVPLPDESMRVALESVQYARDRAGEWQSEATELLDSLFDEDTAAESKKRISLASRAVRWRVDAADAIEDFGYQIRTRFPHPVAYRWRVADALLSTGPNADGYRAVLEAAEALLAYTANVALALARAADLPVGAIDGVRKKLATGQGPGMGDWVAVLDEIPGKKFRPLDERLGIPEIREFLEGPGVRGAQRWLSARRNDEAHNRRVDSIDLPEVCERAVEELLVLMRSAQFLADLPLLLIVSIRWDSLSGQGEVSYRQLTGDHAVVPQQTMTVSDSGIEQGSLYIRDADHRLHLMRPYLIGRECPICRNLSTFHVDKVSGVMVVLKSLEHGHTVEDRDVLASLSAVGLAPDVTP
;
A
#
# COMPACT_ATOMS: atom_id res chain seq x y z
N MET A 1 35.65 4.88 39.05
CA MET A 1 34.34 5.34 38.52
C MET A 1 33.11 4.94 39.37
N ALA A 2 33.22 4.13 40.43
CA ALA A 2 32.05 3.64 41.19
C ALA A 2 31.25 4.70 42.00
N ARG A 3 31.72 5.95 42.10
CA ARG A 3 31.13 7.03 42.94
C ARG A 3 30.36 8.10 42.14
N TRP A 4 30.39 8.08 40.81
CA TRP A 4 29.84 9.15 39.96
C TRP A 4 28.75 8.60 39.02
N HIS A 5 27.71 9.40 38.78
CA HIS A 5 26.56 9.10 37.93
C HIS A 5 26.39 10.21 36.86
N PRO A 6 26.34 9.89 35.55
CA PRO A 6 26.01 10.89 34.53
C PRO A 6 24.58 11.40 34.71
N SER A 7 24.42 12.70 34.89
CA SER A 7 23.11 13.35 35.01
C SER A 7 22.66 14.02 33.71
N ILE A 8 23.62 14.55 32.93
CA ILE A 8 23.37 15.26 31.68
C ILE A 8 24.47 14.89 30.69
N ILE A 9 24.09 14.64 29.44
CA ILE A 9 25.00 14.42 28.32
C ILE A 9 24.52 15.32 27.17
N THR A 10 25.36 16.25 26.76
CA THR A 10 25.05 17.19 25.69
C THR A 10 26.01 17.00 24.53
N TYR A 11 25.49 16.77 23.34
CA TYR A 11 26.26 16.68 22.10
C TYR A 11 26.18 18.03 21.39
N VAL A 12 27.31 18.72 21.31
CA VAL A 12 27.40 20.08 20.75
C VAL A 12 28.28 20.05 19.51
N THR A 13 27.80 20.59 18.41
CA THR A 13 28.61 20.74 17.18
C THR A 13 29.31 22.10 17.18
N GLY A 14 30.64 22.11 17.11
CA GLY A 14 31.44 23.34 17.18
C GLY A 14 31.50 24.00 18.56
N GLY A 15 32.03 25.23 18.64
CA GLY A 15 31.99 26.06 19.86
C GLY A 15 33.20 25.95 20.81
N ILE A 16 34.24 25.20 20.45
CA ILE A 16 35.54 25.23 21.15
C ILE A 16 36.59 25.84 20.22
N ASP A 17 37.25 26.90 20.69
CA ASP A 17 38.33 27.54 19.96
C ASP A 17 39.48 26.55 19.73
N GLY A 18 39.95 26.47 18.48
CA GLY A 18 40.98 25.53 18.05
C GLY A 18 40.46 24.15 17.60
N VAL A 19 39.14 23.88 17.69
CA VAL A 19 38.52 22.65 17.17
C VAL A 19 37.70 22.97 15.92
N HIS A 20 37.81 22.15 14.88
CA HIS A 20 37.10 22.37 13.62
C HIS A 20 35.57 22.31 13.85
N ARG A 21 34.82 23.26 13.25
CA ARG A 21 33.40 23.49 13.52
C ARG A 21 32.45 22.31 13.22
N GLN A 22 32.94 21.28 12.53
CA GLN A 22 32.17 20.07 12.21
C GLN A 22 32.31 18.95 13.25
N PHE A 23 33.19 19.08 14.24
CA PHE A 23 33.32 18.10 15.31
C PHE A 23 32.15 18.20 16.28
N VAL A 24 31.66 17.02 16.68
CA VAL A 24 30.68 16.87 17.76
C VAL A 24 31.44 16.64 19.05
N ILE A 25 31.16 17.46 20.06
CA ILE A 25 31.73 17.38 21.40
C ILE A 25 30.65 16.88 22.33
N ALA A 26 30.93 15.80 23.05
CA ALA A 26 30.07 15.31 24.12
C ALA A 26 30.50 15.95 25.45
N VAL A 27 29.62 16.73 26.06
CA VAL A 27 29.78 17.30 27.40
C VAL A 27 28.98 16.45 28.38
N MET A 28 29.66 15.86 29.35
CA MET A 28 29.04 15.01 30.37
C MET A 28 29.10 15.67 31.75
N VAL A 29 27.96 15.83 32.39
CA VAL A 29 27.86 16.31 33.78
C VAL A 29 27.68 15.11 34.70
N LEU A 30 28.61 14.94 35.63
CA LEU A 30 28.61 13.85 36.61
C LEU A 30 28.16 14.37 37.99
N ARG A 31 27.31 13.61 38.68
CA ARG A 31 26.90 13.83 40.07
C ARG A 31 27.33 12.69 40.97
N ARG A 32 27.46 12.94 42.28
CA ARG A 32 27.69 11.86 43.25
C ARG A 32 26.47 10.95 43.29
N ARG A 33 26.69 9.64 43.37
CA ARG A 33 25.62 8.63 43.28
C ARG A 33 24.58 8.74 44.41
N GLU A 34 24.97 9.29 45.56
CA GLU A 34 24.09 9.55 46.71
C GLU A 34 23.10 10.71 46.45
N ASP A 35 23.47 11.65 45.57
CA ASP A 35 22.69 12.85 45.22
C ASP A 35 22.01 12.76 43.85
N ALA A 36 22.17 11.64 43.15
CA ALA A 36 21.73 11.47 41.78
C ALA A 36 20.37 10.76 41.73
N ASP A 37 19.34 11.48 41.29
CA ASP A 37 18.18 10.83 40.65
C ASP A 37 18.71 9.91 39.53
N ARG A 38 18.10 8.74 39.34
CA ARG A 38 18.50 7.73 38.32
C ARG A 38 18.32 8.20 36.86
N LEU A 39 18.09 9.49 36.65
CA LEU A 39 17.72 10.10 35.38
C LEU A 39 18.96 10.60 34.64
N VAL A 40 19.10 10.24 33.36
CA VAL A 40 20.09 10.81 32.45
C VAL A 40 19.37 11.64 31.41
N ARG A 41 19.76 12.90 31.26
CA ARG A 41 19.21 13.79 30.23
C ARG A 41 20.17 13.88 29.06
N LEU A 42 19.72 13.53 27.87
CA LEU A 42 20.50 13.61 26.66
C LEU A 42 19.98 14.75 25.79
N PHE A 43 20.89 15.55 25.24
CA PHE A 43 20.57 16.68 24.37
C PHE A 43 21.55 16.73 23.20
N GLU A 44 21.08 16.97 21.98
CA GLU A 44 21.93 17.19 20.80
C GLU A 44 21.60 18.56 20.20
N THR A 45 22.58 19.44 20.05
CA THR A 45 22.35 20.71 19.37
C THR A 45 22.06 20.47 17.89
N PRO A 46 21.06 21.15 17.31
CA PRO A 46 20.77 20.99 15.88
C PRO A 46 22.00 21.37 15.04
N ARG A 47 22.38 20.50 14.10
CA ARG A 47 23.56 20.69 13.24
C ARG A 47 23.37 21.75 12.13
N ARG A 48 22.17 22.32 12.01
CA ARG A 48 21.79 23.32 11.00
C ARG A 48 21.23 24.57 11.68
N PRO A 49 21.30 25.75 11.04
CA PRO A 49 20.66 26.97 11.53
C PRO A 49 19.13 26.93 11.29
N MET A 50 18.47 25.83 11.66
CA MET A 50 17.02 25.66 11.51
C MET A 50 16.23 26.14 12.72
N ALA A 51 16.88 26.39 13.84
CA ALA A 51 16.26 26.87 15.06
C ALA A 51 17.01 28.09 15.58
N GLU A 52 16.29 29.10 16.08
CA GLU A 52 16.92 30.24 16.72
C GLU A 52 17.62 29.76 18.01
N LEU A 53 18.77 30.36 18.34
CA LEU A 53 19.53 29.98 19.53
C LEU A 53 18.68 30.06 20.81
N ALA A 54 17.73 31.00 20.85
CA ALA A 54 16.77 31.15 21.94
C ALA A 54 15.93 29.88 22.14
N ASP A 55 15.38 29.31 21.06
CA ASP A 55 14.56 28.10 21.09
C ASP A 55 15.35 26.88 21.57
N VAL A 56 16.60 26.75 21.10
CA VAL A 56 17.50 25.65 21.51
C VAL A 56 17.81 25.74 23.01
N VAL A 57 18.08 26.96 23.52
CA VAL A 57 18.35 27.19 24.94
C VAL A 57 17.09 26.96 25.78
N GLU A 58 15.91 27.38 25.31
CA GLU A 58 14.65 27.15 25.98
C GLU A 58 14.32 25.66 26.09
N ASP A 59 14.46 24.90 24.99
CA ASP A 59 14.25 23.46 24.97
C ASP A 59 15.23 22.74 25.92
N PHE A 60 16.49 23.17 25.96
CA PHE A 60 17.46 22.64 26.93
C PHE A 60 17.03 22.90 28.37
N ARG A 61 16.61 24.14 28.71
CA ARG A 61 16.09 24.48 30.06
C ARG A 61 14.83 23.70 30.40
N ARG A 62 13.97 23.41 29.42
CA ARG A 62 12.80 22.55 29.57
C ARG A 62 13.24 21.12 29.89
N LEU A 63 14.17 20.54 29.12
CA LEU A 63 14.70 19.19 29.34
C LEU A 63 15.28 19.02 30.75
N LEU A 64 16.02 20.01 31.25
CA LEU A 64 16.58 19.99 32.61
C LEU A 64 15.52 19.83 33.71
N ARG A 65 14.28 20.28 33.47
CA ARG A 65 13.15 20.17 34.41
C ARG A 65 12.32 18.89 34.22
N MET A 66 12.49 18.17 33.11
CA MET A 66 11.73 16.97 32.81
C MET A 66 12.13 15.78 33.69
N LYS A 67 11.15 14.93 34.03
CA LYS A 67 11.35 13.66 34.76
C LYS A 67 11.25 12.42 33.84
N GLY A 68 10.87 12.61 32.58
CA GLY A 68 10.67 11.57 31.58
C GLY A 68 10.21 12.18 30.24
N GLY A 69 10.28 11.41 29.15
CA GLY A 69 9.80 11.81 27.83
C GLY A 69 10.86 12.51 26.95
N THR A 70 10.40 13.06 25.84
CA THR A 70 11.21 13.70 24.78
C THR A 70 10.90 15.19 24.68
N SER A 71 11.92 16.00 24.40
CA SER A 71 11.82 17.40 23.98
C SER A 71 12.15 17.52 22.48
N ASN A 72 12.26 18.74 21.94
CA ASN A 72 12.58 18.91 20.52
C ASN A 72 13.99 18.36 20.20
N PHE A 73 14.97 18.66 21.05
CA PHE A 73 16.38 18.36 20.85
C PHE A 73 16.98 17.39 21.87
N GLY A 74 16.15 16.79 22.74
CA GLY A 74 16.65 15.88 23.77
C GLY A 74 15.59 14.94 24.35
N TYR A 75 16.00 14.13 25.31
CA TYR A 75 15.13 13.17 26.00
C TYR A 75 15.72 12.76 27.36
N VAL A 76 14.88 12.14 28.19
CA VAL A 76 15.26 11.68 29.53
C VAL A 76 15.20 10.16 29.60
N LEU A 77 16.33 9.52 29.90
CA LEU A 77 16.40 8.11 30.26
C LEU A 77 16.14 7.95 31.76
N GLN A 78 15.25 7.02 32.12
CA GLN A 78 14.92 6.73 33.52
C GLN A 78 15.93 5.80 34.22
N SER A 79 16.85 5.24 33.45
CA SER A 79 17.97 4.45 33.93
C SER A 79 19.13 4.53 32.94
N ILE A 80 20.37 4.35 33.43
CA ILE A 80 21.54 4.27 32.55
C ILE A 80 21.49 2.94 31.79
N PRO A 81 21.70 2.94 30.46
CA PRO A 81 21.94 1.71 29.69
C PRO A 81 23.02 0.83 30.33
N SER A 82 23.01 -0.48 30.04
CA SER A 82 24.00 -1.41 30.58
C SER A 82 25.44 -0.98 30.22
N LYS A 83 26.46 -1.45 30.95
CA LYS A 83 27.87 -1.11 30.69
C LYS A 83 28.36 -1.47 29.27
N GLU A 84 27.63 -2.33 28.57
CA GLU A 84 27.93 -2.77 27.20
C GLU A 84 27.32 -1.83 26.15
N THR A 85 26.44 -0.92 26.56
CA THR A 85 25.74 0.01 25.67
C THR A 85 26.40 1.39 25.79
N ASP A 86 26.80 1.99 24.65
CA ASP A 86 27.30 3.36 24.66
C ASP A 86 26.18 4.37 24.98
N LEU A 87 26.58 5.58 25.35
CA LEU A 87 25.68 6.68 25.68
C LEU A 87 25.36 7.57 24.47
N GLY A 88 25.53 7.06 23.24
CA GLY A 88 25.28 7.78 21.99
C GLY A 88 23.87 8.37 21.95
N PHE A 89 23.75 9.60 21.46
CA PHE A 89 22.48 10.33 21.47
C PHE A 89 21.42 9.61 20.65
N ARG A 90 21.73 9.18 19.42
CA ARG A 90 20.74 8.55 18.55
C ARG A 90 20.48 7.11 18.95
N ARG A 91 21.49 6.43 19.48
CA ARG A 91 21.37 5.02 19.91
C ARG A 91 20.28 4.84 20.95
N ASN A 92 20.15 5.79 21.88
CA ASN A 92 19.23 5.74 23.02
C ASN A 92 17.98 6.63 22.84
N ASP A 93 17.79 7.30 21.68
CA ASP A 93 16.63 8.17 21.44
C ASP A 93 15.34 7.34 21.32
N PRO A 94 14.33 7.56 22.18
CA PRO A 94 13.05 6.85 22.11
C PRO A 94 12.36 6.97 20.76
N ARG A 95 12.55 8.09 20.03
CA ARG A 95 11.97 8.33 18.71
C ARG A 95 12.61 7.41 17.66
N ILE A 96 13.91 7.19 17.76
CA ILE A 96 14.64 6.27 16.87
C ILE A 96 14.30 4.82 17.22
N ALA A 97 14.19 4.50 18.51
CA ALA A 97 13.72 3.18 18.95
C ALA A 97 12.31 2.85 18.42
N ALA A 98 11.37 3.80 18.52
CA ALA A 98 10.03 3.65 17.97
C ALA A 98 10.04 3.46 16.44
N ARG A 99 10.85 4.23 15.71
CA ARG A 99 11.02 4.05 14.26
C ARG A 99 11.62 2.69 13.88
N ARG A 100 12.59 2.18 14.66
CA ARG A 100 13.12 0.83 14.46
C ARG A 100 12.03 -0.22 14.65
N ALA A 101 11.16 -0.05 15.64
CA ALA A 101 10.03 -0.95 15.86
C ALA A 101 9.02 -0.90 14.71
N GLN A 102 8.72 0.29 14.18
CA GLN A 102 7.82 0.48 13.03
C GLN A 102 8.32 -0.16 11.72
N LEU A 103 9.62 -0.50 11.61
CA LEU A 103 10.10 -1.26 10.45
C LEU A 103 9.43 -2.64 10.35
N ALA A 104 8.97 -3.19 11.47
CA ALA A 104 8.22 -4.45 11.49
C ALA A 104 6.82 -4.32 10.86
N ASP A 105 6.28 -3.10 10.72
CA ASP A 105 4.96 -2.87 10.10
C ASP A 105 4.99 -3.18 8.59
N PHE A 106 6.17 -3.27 7.97
CA PHE A 106 6.33 -3.74 6.58
C PHE A 106 6.40 -5.27 6.47
N GLY A 107 6.38 -6.00 7.60
CA GLY A 107 6.49 -7.45 7.67
C GLY A 107 7.40 -7.90 8.81
N LYS A 108 8.72 -7.84 8.61
CA LYS A 108 9.71 -8.11 9.66
C LYS A 108 10.92 -7.17 9.55
N ALA A 109 11.55 -6.89 10.68
CA ALA A 109 12.85 -6.21 10.71
C ALA A 109 13.98 -7.24 10.82
N ALA A 110 15.05 -7.04 10.07
CA ALA A 110 16.27 -7.86 10.10
C ALA A 110 17.51 -6.97 10.17
N ARG A 111 18.65 -7.54 10.53
CA ARG A 111 19.93 -6.81 10.41
C ARG A 111 20.42 -6.85 8.97
N LEU A 112 21.09 -5.80 8.52
CA LEU A 112 21.64 -5.76 7.17
C LEU A 112 22.64 -6.90 6.93
N ASP A 113 23.40 -7.31 7.95
CA ASP A 113 24.35 -8.43 7.85
C ASP A 113 23.71 -9.83 7.78
N GLU A 114 22.40 -9.93 8.04
CA GLU A 114 21.61 -11.14 7.80
C GLU A 114 21.15 -11.23 6.34
N VAL A 115 21.04 -10.09 5.64
CA VAL A 115 20.64 -10.02 4.22
C VAL A 115 21.86 -10.03 3.30
N PHE A 116 22.89 -9.26 3.66
CA PHE A 116 24.12 -9.12 2.89
C PHE A 116 25.32 -9.62 3.67
N GLU A 117 26.28 -10.21 2.97
CA GLU A 117 27.63 -10.37 3.46
C GLU A 117 28.38 -9.04 3.31
N LEU A 118 28.80 -8.44 4.43
CA LEU A 118 29.69 -7.27 4.39
C LEU A 118 31.11 -7.76 4.18
N LEU A 119 31.72 -7.46 3.04
CA LEU A 119 33.12 -7.87 2.77
C LEU A 119 34.12 -7.04 3.61
N PRO A 120 35.35 -7.54 3.81
CA PRO A 120 36.42 -6.76 4.45
C PRO A 120 36.68 -5.42 3.74
N LEU A 121 37.20 -4.45 4.48
CA LEU A 121 37.56 -3.15 3.91
C LEU A 121 38.55 -3.31 2.76
N GLY A 122 38.37 -2.47 1.75
CA GLY A 122 39.19 -2.46 0.55
C GLY A 122 40.62 -1.95 0.78
N ILE A 123 41.33 -1.69 -0.31
CA ILE A 123 42.75 -1.33 -0.30
C ILE A 123 42.93 0.07 0.31
N ASP A 124 43.94 0.22 1.17
CA ASP A 124 44.36 1.53 1.66
C ASP A 124 44.81 2.43 0.49
N HIS A 125 44.41 3.70 0.49
CA HIS A 125 44.70 4.61 -0.61
C HIS A 125 46.21 4.86 -0.79
N THR A 126 46.97 4.93 0.30
CA THR A 126 48.43 5.11 0.24
C THR A 126 49.11 3.90 -0.37
N VAL A 127 48.65 2.69 -0.02
CA VAL A 127 49.13 1.43 -0.57
C VAL A 127 48.75 1.29 -2.05
N ALA A 128 47.53 1.69 -2.41
CA ALA A 128 47.08 1.67 -3.81
C ALA A 128 47.92 2.60 -4.68
N LYS A 129 48.20 3.81 -4.21
CA LYS A 129 49.04 4.79 -4.93
C LYS A 129 50.50 4.33 -5.06
N ALA A 130 51.04 3.67 -4.04
CA ALA A 130 52.41 3.14 -4.08
C ALA A 130 52.58 1.99 -5.08
N ASN A 131 51.51 1.23 -5.35
CA ASN A 131 51.50 0.08 -6.26
C ASN A 131 50.71 0.36 -7.54
N GLN A 132 50.63 1.62 -7.95
CA GLN A 132 49.90 2.02 -9.15
C GLN A 132 50.57 1.43 -10.40
N VAL A 133 49.76 0.88 -11.29
CA VAL A 133 50.18 0.34 -12.59
C VAL A 133 49.39 1.00 -13.71
N ASP A 134 49.84 0.83 -14.95
CA ASP A 134 49.06 1.23 -16.13
C ASP A 134 47.82 0.34 -16.28
N ARG A 135 46.72 0.91 -16.82
CA ARG A 135 45.48 0.18 -17.15
C ARG A 135 45.73 -1.03 -18.06
N GLN A 136 46.73 -0.97 -18.93
CA GLN A 136 47.05 -2.04 -19.90
C GLN A 136 47.79 -3.23 -19.26
N VAL A 137 48.25 -3.12 -18.01
CA VAL A 137 48.96 -4.21 -17.34
C VAL A 137 47.99 -5.37 -17.08
N GLY A 138 48.37 -6.58 -17.51
CA GLY A 138 47.61 -7.79 -17.26
C GLY A 138 47.29 -8.00 -15.77
N GLY A 139 45.99 -8.00 -15.45
CA GLY A 139 45.49 -8.11 -14.08
C GLY A 139 45.39 -6.81 -13.29
N ALA A 140 45.52 -5.66 -13.95
CA ALA A 140 45.13 -4.36 -13.39
C ALA A 140 43.61 -4.31 -13.15
N ALA A 141 43.20 -3.77 -12.01
CA ALA A 141 41.82 -3.44 -11.70
C ALA A 141 41.76 -2.00 -11.19
N ARG A 142 40.68 -1.29 -11.52
CA ARG A 142 40.46 0.07 -11.04
C ARG A 142 40.05 0.04 -9.57
N VAL A 143 40.68 0.88 -8.74
CA VAL A 143 40.32 1.04 -7.34
C VAL A 143 39.26 2.13 -7.22
N LEU A 144 38.05 1.73 -6.82
CA LEU A 144 36.93 2.63 -6.59
C LEU A 144 37.12 3.40 -5.28
N THR A 145 36.84 4.69 -5.32
CA THR A 145 36.82 5.63 -4.19
C THR A 145 35.40 6.13 -3.94
N GLY A 146 35.19 6.81 -2.82
CA GLY A 146 33.88 7.38 -2.51
C GLY A 146 33.33 8.32 -3.59
N ARG A 147 34.16 8.94 -4.45
CA ARG A 147 33.69 9.81 -5.53
C ARG A 147 33.11 9.04 -6.70
N ASP A 148 33.60 7.82 -6.94
CA ASP A 148 33.19 6.98 -8.05
C ASP A 148 31.77 6.43 -7.88
N VAL A 149 31.30 6.27 -6.64
CA VAL A 149 29.95 5.75 -6.34
C VAL A 149 28.93 6.88 -6.47
N GLN A 150 28.17 6.98 -7.55
CA GLN A 150 27.27 8.11 -7.80
C GLN A 150 25.87 7.90 -7.21
N ARG A 151 25.10 9.00 -7.08
CA ARG A 151 23.67 8.91 -6.79
C ARG A 151 22.95 8.34 -8.02
N GLY A 152 21.94 7.50 -7.80
CA GLY A 152 21.23 6.81 -8.87
C GLY A 152 21.76 5.40 -9.18
N GLY A 153 22.59 4.84 -8.30
CA GLY A 153 22.97 3.43 -8.38
C GLY A 153 24.10 3.10 -9.35
N ARG A 154 24.82 4.11 -9.86
CA ARG A 154 25.85 3.96 -10.92
C ARG A 154 27.27 4.22 -10.43
N ILE A 155 28.23 3.55 -11.05
CA ILE A 155 29.66 3.81 -10.87
C ILE A 155 30.12 4.77 -11.97
N ALA A 156 30.89 5.79 -11.61
CA ALA A 156 31.43 6.77 -12.55
C ALA A 156 32.39 6.11 -13.55
N LEU A 157 32.42 6.56 -14.80
CA LEU A 157 33.41 6.11 -15.78
C LEU A 157 34.85 6.42 -15.33
N PRO A 158 35.87 5.68 -15.80
CA PRO A 158 37.26 5.95 -15.45
C PRO A 158 37.73 7.31 -15.98
N GLU A 159 38.30 8.13 -15.10
CA GLU A 159 39.01 9.37 -15.44
C GLU A 159 40.53 9.13 -15.54
N GLU A 160 41.28 10.08 -16.11
CA GLU A 160 42.76 10.02 -16.18
C GLU A 160 43.43 9.87 -14.81
N THR A 161 42.78 10.37 -13.75
CA THR A 161 43.27 10.30 -12.37
C THR A 161 42.91 9.00 -11.65
N SER A 162 42.23 8.06 -12.33
CA SER A 162 41.82 6.78 -11.75
C SER A 162 43.04 5.94 -11.34
N LEU A 163 42.96 5.35 -10.15
CA LEU A 163 43.99 4.46 -9.64
C LEU A 163 43.77 3.04 -10.17
N TRP A 164 44.79 2.48 -10.81
CA TRP A 164 44.81 1.09 -11.28
C TRP A 164 45.90 0.34 -10.53
N VAL A 165 45.57 -0.84 -10.01
CA VAL A 165 46.51 -1.67 -9.24
C VAL A 165 46.43 -3.12 -9.69
N LYS A 166 47.55 -3.82 -9.65
CA LYS A 166 47.55 -5.28 -9.86
C LYS A 166 47.03 -5.96 -8.60
N ILE A 167 45.87 -6.61 -8.72
CA ILE A 167 45.21 -7.25 -7.57
C ILE A 167 44.77 -8.67 -7.89
N ALA A 168 44.91 -9.54 -6.88
CA ALA A 168 44.46 -10.92 -6.93
C ALA A 168 42.95 -11.00 -7.24
N PRO A 169 42.50 -11.97 -8.05
CA PRO A 169 41.09 -12.11 -8.43
C PRO A 169 40.11 -12.16 -7.25
N GLU A 170 40.45 -12.87 -6.17
CA GLU A 170 39.62 -12.95 -4.96
C GLU A 170 39.37 -11.61 -4.24
N LYS A 171 40.19 -10.59 -4.48
CA LYS A 171 40.01 -9.24 -3.91
C LYS A 171 39.30 -8.26 -4.87
N ARG A 172 38.89 -8.72 -6.05
CA ARG A 172 38.10 -7.93 -7.00
C ARG A 172 36.62 -8.01 -6.66
N LEU A 173 35.90 -6.96 -7.04
CA LEU A 173 34.44 -6.95 -6.98
C LEU A 173 33.89 -7.85 -8.09
N ARG A 174 32.66 -8.33 -7.87
CA ARG A 174 31.90 -9.17 -8.81
C ARG A 174 30.66 -8.41 -9.26
N VAL A 175 30.10 -8.83 -10.40
CA VAL A 175 28.77 -8.37 -10.84
C VAL A 175 27.77 -8.61 -9.71
N GLY A 176 26.94 -7.60 -9.41
CA GLY A 176 25.95 -7.64 -8.34
C GLY A 176 26.46 -7.18 -6.97
N ASP A 177 27.76 -7.02 -6.76
CA ASP A 177 28.26 -6.41 -5.52
C ASP A 177 27.75 -4.97 -5.39
N ILE A 178 27.31 -4.60 -4.19
CA ILE A 178 26.81 -3.25 -3.88
C ILE A 178 27.91 -2.47 -3.16
N VAL A 179 28.32 -1.34 -3.71
CA VAL A 179 29.32 -0.45 -3.12
C VAL A 179 28.65 0.75 -2.45
N ILE A 180 28.99 1.02 -1.19
CA ILE A 180 28.44 2.13 -0.40
C ILE A 180 29.57 3.04 0.07
N ARG A 181 29.39 4.36 -0.05
CA ARG A 181 30.37 5.32 0.48
C ARG A 181 30.51 5.19 2.00
N ALA A 182 31.73 5.11 2.53
CA ALA A 182 31.93 5.15 3.98
C ALA A 182 31.77 6.59 4.52
N LEU A 183 32.23 7.58 3.76
CA LEU A 183 32.08 8.99 4.11
C LEU A 183 30.71 9.52 3.66
N GLN A 184 29.90 9.93 4.63
CA GLN A 184 28.57 10.50 4.41
C GLN A 184 28.64 12.03 4.48
N GLY A 185 28.22 12.72 3.42
CA GLY A 185 28.20 14.18 3.40
C GLY A 185 27.15 14.78 4.36
N PRO A 186 27.29 16.05 4.76
CA PRO A 186 26.31 16.75 5.63
C PRO A 186 24.91 16.92 5.00
N THR A 187 24.77 16.65 3.70
CA THR A 187 23.52 16.63 2.93
C THR A 187 22.92 15.22 2.87
N LEU A 188 22.67 14.62 4.03
CA LEU A 188 21.99 13.32 4.22
C LEU A 188 20.48 13.34 3.93
N GLY A 189 19.98 14.31 3.15
CA GLY A 189 18.55 14.44 2.88
C GLY A 189 17.94 13.31 2.05
N SER A 190 18.77 12.43 1.48
CA SER A 190 18.38 11.45 0.46
C SER A 190 19.10 10.10 0.60
N GLY A 191 19.28 9.63 1.85
CA GLY A 191 19.78 8.28 2.16
C GLY A 191 21.27 8.04 1.88
N PHE A 192 21.66 6.77 1.98
CA PHE A 192 23.02 6.31 1.63
C PHE A 192 23.23 6.39 0.13
N VAL A 193 24.45 6.76 -0.27
CA VAL A 193 24.88 6.73 -1.67
C VAL A 193 25.54 5.39 -1.95
N TRP A 194 24.91 4.61 -2.82
CA TRP A 194 25.35 3.28 -3.21
C TRP A 194 25.24 3.09 -4.73
N ALA A 195 26.00 2.10 -5.25
CA ALA A 195 25.92 1.65 -6.64
C ALA A 195 26.04 0.13 -6.74
N ARG A 196 25.45 -0.46 -7.78
CA ARG A 196 25.59 -1.89 -8.09
C ARG A 196 26.65 -2.07 -9.16
N VAL A 197 27.58 -2.99 -8.96
CA VAL A 197 28.62 -3.33 -9.94
C VAL A 197 28.00 -4.11 -11.10
N SER A 198 28.18 -3.61 -12.31
CA SER A 198 27.75 -4.24 -13.56
C SER A 198 28.94 -4.91 -14.29
N GLU A 199 28.66 -5.62 -15.38
CA GLU A 199 29.71 -6.19 -16.24
C GLU A 199 30.61 -5.11 -16.86
N GLU A 200 30.05 -3.94 -17.20
CA GLU A 200 30.76 -2.82 -17.81
C GLU A 200 31.78 -2.17 -16.86
N ASP A 201 31.56 -2.32 -15.55
CA ASP A 201 32.45 -1.76 -14.53
C ASP A 201 33.71 -2.58 -14.30
N LEU A 202 33.71 -3.86 -14.69
CA LEU A 202 34.80 -4.78 -14.39
C LEU A 202 36.02 -4.56 -15.32
N PRO A 203 37.26 -4.80 -14.83
CA PRO A 203 37.61 -5.22 -13.47
C PRO A 203 37.79 -4.05 -12.48
N VAL A 204 37.12 -4.14 -11.32
CA VAL A 204 37.21 -3.15 -10.23
C VAL A 204 37.52 -3.78 -8.87
N ALA A 205 38.11 -2.99 -7.98
CA ALA A 205 38.34 -3.29 -6.56
C ALA A 205 37.89 -2.11 -5.70
N SER A 206 37.58 -2.32 -4.42
CA SER A 206 37.21 -1.25 -3.50
C SER A 206 38.43 -0.65 -2.78
N SER A 207 38.35 0.64 -2.46
CA SER A 207 39.22 1.27 -1.46
C SER A 207 38.67 1.10 -0.05
N HIS A 208 39.49 1.39 0.97
CA HIS A 208 39.11 1.36 2.38
C HIS A 208 37.99 2.35 2.78
N ILE A 209 37.62 3.31 1.92
CA ILE A 209 36.52 4.27 2.13
C ILE A 209 35.22 3.85 1.41
N ILE A 210 35.14 2.60 0.96
CA ILE A 210 33.95 1.98 0.39
C ILE A 210 33.63 0.71 1.18
N HIS A 211 32.38 0.57 1.60
CA HIS A 211 31.83 -0.69 2.09
C HIS A 211 31.28 -1.49 0.92
N VAL A 212 31.48 -2.80 0.93
CA VAL A 212 30.98 -3.70 -0.11
C VAL A 212 29.99 -4.67 0.54
N LEU A 213 28.78 -4.70 0.00
CA LEU A 213 27.74 -5.66 0.36
C LEU A 213 27.61 -6.68 -0.77
N ARG A 214 27.62 -7.96 -0.42
CA ARG A 214 27.34 -9.05 -1.36
C ARG A 214 26.05 -9.73 -0.94
N LEU A 215 25.12 -9.92 -1.88
CA LEU A 215 23.86 -10.59 -1.59
C LEU A 215 24.13 -12.03 -1.15
N ARG A 216 23.45 -12.48 -0.08
CA ARG A 216 23.48 -13.89 0.31
C ARG A 216 22.57 -14.69 -0.61
N GLU A 217 23.01 -15.89 -1.02
CA GLU A 217 22.28 -16.73 -2.00
C GLU A 217 20.84 -17.08 -1.61
N THR A 218 20.50 -16.99 -0.33
CA THR A 218 19.16 -17.30 0.20
C THR A 218 18.17 -16.13 0.12
N VAL A 219 18.59 -14.96 -0.38
CA VAL A 219 17.75 -13.76 -0.39
C VAL A 219 17.09 -13.60 -1.76
N ASP A 220 15.77 -13.43 -1.73
CA ASP A 220 14.94 -13.16 -2.90
C ASP A 220 15.28 -11.78 -3.54
N PRO A 221 15.36 -11.66 -4.88
CA PRO A 221 15.58 -10.39 -5.58
C PRO A 221 14.62 -9.25 -5.20
N VAL A 222 13.34 -9.55 -4.91
CA VAL A 222 12.35 -8.54 -4.49
C VAL A 222 12.72 -7.96 -3.13
N VAL A 223 13.22 -8.80 -2.23
CA VAL A 223 13.71 -8.40 -0.91
C VAL A 223 14.97 -7.54 -1.04
N GLU A 224 15.89 -7.91 -1.95
CA GLU A 224 17.07 -7.10 -2.25
C GLU A 224 16.68 -5.68 -2.70
N ASP A 225 15.81 -5.56 -3.70
CA ASP A 225 15.37 -4.25 -4.22
C ASP A 225 14.69 -3.41 -3.13
N PHE A 226 13.85 -4.02 -2.31
CA PHE A 226 13.18 -3.35 -1.20
C PHE A 226 14.18 -2.79 -0.17
N VAL A 227 15.16 -3.60 0.25
CA VAL A 227 16.20 -3.16 1.19
C VAL A 227 17.07 -2.07 0.58
N LEU A 228 17.43 -2.16 -0.71
CA LEU A 228 18.21 -1.13 -1.39
C LEU A 228 17.46 0.21 -1.50
N ARG A 229 16.14 0.19 -1.74
CA ARG A 229 15.28 1.39 -1.68
C ARG A 229 15.24 1.98 -0.28
N PHE A 230 15.14 1.13 0.75
CA PHE A 230 15.23 1.59 2.13
C PHE A 230 16.58 2.28 2.41
N LEU A 231 17.71 1.71 1.97
CA LEU A 231 19.04 2.33 2.13
C LEU A 231 19.14 3.69 1.42
N SER A 232 18.47 3.87 0.29
CA SER A 232 18.35 5.17 -0.40
C SER A 232 17.40 6.17 0.27
N SER A 233 16.61 5.74 1.25
CA SER A 233 15.64 6.60 1.93
C SER A 233 16.30 7.50 2.96
N LYS A 234 15.64 8.63 3.28
CA LYS A 234 16.05 9.51 4.39
C LYS A 234 16.07 8.80 5.75
N GLN A 235 15.31 7.71 5.92
CA GLN A 235 15.18 7.01 7.19
C GLN A 235 16.41 6.18 7.53
N ALA A 236 17.03 5.52 6.55
CA ALA A 236 18.13 4.58 6.83
C ALA A 236 19.31 5.23 7.57
N PRO A 237 19.82 6.41 7.18
CA PRO A 237 20.87 7.06 7.95
C PRO A 237 20.42 7.66 9.28
N GLU A 238 19.13 7.91 9.48
CA GLU A 238 18.59 8.35 10.78
C GLU A 238 18.67 7.25 11.84
N LEU A 239 18.63 5.98 11.42
CA LEU A 239 18.70 4.84 12.32
C LEU A 239 20.12 4.51 12.79
N ILE A 240 21.15 5.11 12.17
CA ILE A 240 22.55 4.98 12.56
C ILE A 240 22.98 6.15 13.44
N ASP A 241 23.69 5.84 14.52
CA ASP A 241 24.32 6.84 15.37
C ASP A 241 25.72 7.22 14.84
N LEU A 242 25.75 8.15 13.90
CA LEU A 242 27.01 8.72 13.38
C LEU A 242 27.63 9.77 14.33
N SER A 243 27.05 10.03 15.52
CA SER A 243 27.59 11.07 16.43
C SER A 243 28.91 10.67 17.08
N THR A 244 29.18 9.37 17.22
CA THR A 244 30.38 8.81 17.86
C THR A 244 31.54 8.60 16.87
N SER A 245 31.26 8.25 15.62
CA SER A 245 32.24 7.96 14.56
C SER A 245 32.49 9.14 13.60
N GLY A 246 31.80 10.27 13.81
CA GLY A 246 31.81 11.40 12.88
C GLY A 246 31.06 11.10 11.58
N ALA A 247 31.41 11.78 10.49
CA ALA A 247 30.80 11.57 9.17
C ALA A 247 31.15 10.20 8.51
N HIS A 248 31.82 9.30 9.24
CA HIS A 248 32.32 8.03 8.74
C HIS A 248 31.45 6.86 9.23
N LEU A 249 30.83 6.17 8.30
CA LEU A 249 30.09 4.93 8.53
C LEU A 249 31.08 3.77 8.74
N THR A 250 30.97 3.02 9.84
CA THR A 250 31.79 1.82 10.03
C THR A 250 31.10 0.56 9.51
N ARG A 251 31.85 -0.53 9.31
CA ARG A 251 31.29 -1.83 8.93
C ARG A 251 30.34 -2.38 10.01
N GLY A 252 30.66 -2.14 11.29
CA GLY A 252 29.82 -2.56 12.41
C GLY A 252 28.48 -1.81 12.44
N ASP A 253 28.52 -0.49 12.22
CA ASP A 253 27.31 0.34 12.13
C ASP A 253 26.42 -0.11 10.98
N LEU A 254 27.01 -0.38 9.82
CA LEU A 254 26.29 -0.82 8.63
C LEU A 254 25.71 -2.23 8.80
N GLY A 255 26.45 -3.17 9.38
CA GLY A 255 25.97 -4.53 9.63
C GLY A 255 24.85 -4.59 10.67
N ALA A 256 24.93 -3.78 11.72
CA ALA A 256 23.91 -3.71 12.78
C ALA A 256 22.67 -2.89 12.39
N LEU A 257 22.68 -2.22 11.22
CA LEU A 257 21.54 -1.46 10.72
C LEU A 257 20.32 -2.37 10.58
N GLN A 258 19.22 -2.00 11.23
CA GLN A 258 17.93 -2.64 11.05
C GLN A 258 17.34 -2.21 9.72
N VAL A 259 16.95 -3.18 8.90
CA VAL A 259 16.29 -2.99 7.61
C VAL A 259 14.94 -3.71 7.60
N PRO A 260 13.91 -3.13 6.97
CA PRO A 260 12.63 -3.80 6.83
C PRO A 260 12.70 -4.86 5.73
N LEU A 261 12.00 -5.97 5.92
CA LEU A 261 11.75 -6.98 4.91
C LEU A 261 10.24 -7.01 4.63
N PRO A 262 9.83 -7.03 3.34
CA PRO A 262 8.44 -6.92 2.97
C PRO A 262 7.68 -8.22 3.31
N ASP A 263 6.45 -8.08 3.82
CA ASP A 263 5.48 -9.18 3.90
C ASP A 263 4.89 -9.51 2.51
N GLU A 264 3.95 -10.47 2.46
CA GLU A 264 3.32 -10.86 1.20
C GLU A 264 2.57 -9.71 0.54
N SER A 265 1.82 -8.93 1.31
CA SER A 265 1.02 -7.82 0.79
C SER A 265 1.91 -6.75 0.14
N MET A 266 3.02 -6.39 0.81
CA MET A 266 3.99 -5.42 0.31
C MET A 266 4.79 -5.97 -0.87
N ARG A 267 5.09 -7.26 -0.90
CA ARG A 267 5.71 -7.93 -2.06
C ARG A 267 4.82 -7.83 -3.30
N VAL A 268 3.56 -8.26 -3.19
CA VAL A 268 2.59 -8.20 -4.30
C VAL A 268 2.40 -6.76 -4.79
N ALA A 269 2.32 -5.79 -3.87
CA ALA A 269 2.23 -4.38 -4.22
C ALA A 269 3.48 -3.88 -4.97
N LEU A 270 4.67 -4.24 -4.50
CA LEU A 270 5.94 -3.84 -5.13
C LEU A 270 6.10 -4.46 -6.52
N GLU A 271 5.80 -5.75 -6.67
CA GLU A 271 5.82 -6.45 -7.95
C GLU A 271 4.82 -5.84 -8.93
N SER A 272 3.61 -5.49 -8.47
CA SER A 272 2.59 -4.83 -9.30
C SER A 272 3.07 -3.47 -9.83
N VAL A 273 3.72 -2.67 -8.97
CA VAL A 273 4.29 -1.37 -9.37
C VAL A 273 5.48 -1.55 -10.32
N GLN A 274 6.36 -2.52 -10.07
CA GLN A 274 7.48 -2.83 -10.95
C GLN A 274 7.01 -3.29 -12.33
N TYR A 275 6.05 -4.22 -12.37
CA TYR A 275 5.43 -4.67 -13.62
C TYR A 275 4.81 -3.51 -14.41
N ALA A 276 4.08 -2.61 -13.73
CA ALA A 276 3.49 -1.43 -14.37
C ALA A 276 4.57 -0.49 -14.93
N ARG A 277 5.66 -0.24 -14.18
CA ARG A 277 6.80 0.56 -14.64
C ARG A 277 7.45 -0.06 -15.87
N ASP A 278 7.74 -1.35 -15.83
CA ASP A 278 8.46 -2.05 -16.89
C ASP A 278 7.61 -2.09 -18.17
N ARG A 279 6.30 -2.35 -18.03
CA ARG A 279 5.36 -2.31 -19.15
C ARG A 279 5.24 -0.91 -19.76
N ALA A 280 5.21 0.14 -18.93
CA ALA A 280 5.23 1.52 -19.41
C ALA A 280 6.55 1.87 -20.12
N GLY A 281 7.68 1.35 -19.63
CA GLY A 281 8.99 1.47 -20.26
C GLY A 281 9.03 0.81 -21.64
N GLU A 282 8.49 -0.41 -21.77
CA GLU A 282 8.34 -1.08 -23.06
C GLU A 282 7.50 -0.25 -24.04
N TRP A 283 6.38 0.32 -23.59
CA TRP A 283 5.55 1.19 -24.43
C TRP A 283 6.28 2.47 -24.86
N GLN A 284 7.10 3.04 -23.98
CA GLN A 284 7.95 4.17 -24.32
C GLN A 284 8.97 3.78 -25.40
N SER A 285 9.66 2.66 -25.22
CA SER A 285 10.62 2.15 -26.22
C SER A 285 9.95 1.86 -27.57
N GLU A 286 8.80 1.18 -27.58
CA GLU A 286 8.01 0.94 -28.80
C GLU A 286 7.65 2.26 -29.51
N ALA A 287 7.24 3.29 -28.76
CA ALA A 287 6.91 4.59 -29.31
C ALA A 287 8.15 5.32 -29.87
N THR A 288 9.29 5.25 -29.18
CA THR A 288 10.57 5.82 -29.64
C THR A 288 11.05 5.13 -30.92
N GLU A 289 11.05 3.80 -30.98
CA GLU A 289 11.41 3.04 -32.19
C GLU A 289 10.49 3.39 -33.37
N LEU A 290 9.19 3.60 -33.10
CA LEU A 290 8.26 4.01 -34.14
C LEU A 290 8.58 5.42 -34.67
N LEU A 291 9.00 6.34 -33.80
CA LEU A 291 9.41 7.70 -34.18
C LEU A 291 10.74 7.69 -34.94
N ASP A 292 11.72 6.93 -34.48
CA ASP A 292 13.05 6.84 -35.08
C ASP A 292 12.98 6.23 -36.50
N SER A 293 12.04 5.30 -36.71
CA SER A 293 11.85 4.63 -38.02
C SER A 293 11.06 5.44 -39.05
N LEU A 294 10.68 6.69 -38.77
CA LEU A 294 9.75 7.47 -39.61
C LEU A 294 10.21 7.65 -41.07
N PHE A 295 11.52 7.56 -41.32
CA PHE A 295 12.13 7.74 -42.65
C PHE A 295 12.77 6.46 -43.21
N ASP A 296 12.49 5.29 -42.64
CA ASP A 296 13.15 4.04 -43.03
C ASP A 296 12.58 3.40 -44.31
N GLU A 297 11.39 3.82 -44.76
CA GLU A 297 10.76 3.25 -45.97
C GLU A 297 11.24 3.92 -47.26
N ASP A 298 11.22 3.17 -48.36
CA ASP A 298 11.61 3.64 -49.70
C ASP A 298 10.78 4.83 -50.20
N THR A 299 9.54 4.96 -49.72
CA THR A 299 8.65 6.07 -50.08
C THR A 299 7.94 6.69 -48.87
N ALA A 300 7.73 8.01 -48.94
CA ALA A 300 6.99 8.75 -47.90
C ALA A 300 5.53 8.26 -47.73
N ALA A 301 4.93 7.70 -48.77
CA ALA A 301 3.57 7.15 -48.71
C ALA A 301 3.51 5.86 -47.87
N GLU A 302 4.53 4.99 -48.00
CA GLU A 302 4.67 3.76 -47.21
C GLU A 302 4.98 4.08 -45.75
N SER A 303 5.92 5.00 -45.48
CA SER A 303 6.18 5.51 -44.13
C SER A 303 4.90 6.02 -43.47
N LYS A 304 4.15 6.90 -44.15
CA LYS A 304 2.91 7.47 -43.60
C LYS A 304 1.87 6.39 -43.27
N LYS A 305 1.72 5.37 -44.12
CA LYS A 305 0.79 4.26 -43.90
C LYS A 305 1.21 3.40 -42.70
N ARG A 306 2.49 3.03 -42.61
CA ARG A 306 3.03 2.24 -41.49
C ARG A 306 2.88 3.00 -40.17
N ILE A 307 3.33 4.25 -40.11
CA ILE A 307 3.20 5.08 -38.91
C ILE A 307 1.74 5.25 -38.50
N SER A 308 0.82 5.49 -39.45
CA SER A 308 -0.61 5.64 -39.15
C SER A 308 -1.26 4.38 -38.57
N LEU A 309 -0.79 3.19 -38.98
CA LEU A 309 -1.27 1.91 -38.46
C LEU A 309 -0.64 1.58 -37.11
N ALA A 310 0.68 1.67 -37.00
CA ALA A 310 1.42 1.34 -35.78
C ALA A 310 1.10 2.32 -34.63
N SER A 311 0.89 3.61 -34.94
CA SER A 311 0.50 4.61 -33.93
C SER A 311 -0.90 4.40 -33.35
N ARG A 312 -1.77 3.56 -33.96
CA ARG A 312 -3.10 3.27 -33.39
C ARG A 312 -3.01 2.56 -32.06
N ALA A 313 -2.15 1.55 -31.96
CA ALA A 313 -2.00 0.78 -30.73
C ALA A 313 -1.49 1.66 -29.58
N VAL A 314 -0.51 2.53 -29.87
CA VAL A 314 0.00 3.51 -28.89
C VAL A 314 -1.10 4.48 -28.45
N ARG A 315 -1.85 5.07 -29.40
CA ARG A 315 -2.98 5.95 -29.07
C ARG A 315 -4.04 5.25 -28.24
N TRP A 316 -4.47 4.03 -28.62
CA TRP A 316 -5.48 3.29 -27.86
C TRP A 316 -5.05 2.97 -26.43
N ARG A 317 -3.75 2.72 -26.19
CA ARG A 317 -3.23 2.52 -24.83
C ARG A 317 -3.30 3.82 -24.02
N VAL A 318 -2.94 4.95 -24.63
CA VAL A 318 -3.07 6.27 -24.00
C VAL A 318 -4.54 6.60 -23.75
N ASP A 319 -5.41 6.45 -24.74
CA ASP A 319 -6.85 6.69 -24.60
C ASP A 319 -7.46 5.81 -23.50
N ALA A 320 -7.01 4.55 -23.36
CA ALA A 320 -7.44 3.67 -22.28
C ALA A 320 -6.87 4.08 -20.91
N ALA A 321 -5.65 4.60 -20.86
CA ALA A 321 -5.07 5.14 -19.63
C ALA A 321 -5.77 6.44 -19.22
N ASP A 322 -6.05 7.34 -20.16
CA ASP A 322 -6.80 8.58 -19.94
C ASP A 322 -8.24 8.27 -19.52
N ALA A 323 -8.88 7.26 -20.13
CA ALA A 323 -10.20 6.80 -19.70
C ALA A 323 -10.18 6.26 -18.27
N ILE A 324 -9.08 5.65 -17.82
CA ILE A 324 -8.93 5.24 -16.42
C ILE A 324 -8.89 6.47 -15.48
N GLU A 325 -8.47 7.65 -15.92
CA GLU A 325 -8.53 8.86 -15.08
C GLU A 325 -9.96 9.37 -14.87
N ASP A 326 -10.91 9.02 -15.77
CA ASP A 326 -12.33 9.28 -15.58
C ASP A 326 -12.95 8.30 -14.57
N PHE A 327 -13.38 8.85 -13.43
CA PHE A 327 -14.00 8.07 -12.37
C PHE A 327 -15.31 7.40 -12.83
N GLY A 328 -16.08 8.01 -13.73
CA GLY A 328 -17.28 7.40 -14.30
C GLY A 328 -16.95 6.12 -15.06
N TYR A 329 -15.86 6.13 -15.84
CA TYR A 329 -15.35 4.95 -16.54
C TYR A 329 -14.80 3.90 -15.57
N GLN A 330 -14.11 4.30 -14.50
CA GLN A 330 -13.68 3.37 -13.44
C GLN A 330 -14.88 2.65 -12.81
N ILE A 331 -15.97 3.36 -12.50
CA ILE A 331 -17.18 2.73 -11.95
C ILE A 331 -17.71 1.68 -12.93
N ARG A 332 -17.80 2.00 -14.23
CA ARG A 332 -18.32 1.08 -15.25
C ARG A 332 -17.47 -0.17 -15.47
N THR A 333 -16.18 -0.12 -15.17
CA THR A 333 -15.23 -1.18 -15.53
C THR A 333 -14.62 -1.93 -14.35
N ARG A 334 -14.63 -1.35 -13.14
CA ARG A 334 -13.96 -1.91 -11.96
C ARG A 334 -14.89 -2.25 -10.81
N PHE A 335 -16.03 -1.59 -10.69
CA PHE A 335 -16.96 -1.87 -9.60
C PHE A 335 -17.69 -3.21 -9.81
N PRO A 336 -18.21 -3.83 -8.74
CA PRO A 336 -19.04 -5.02 -8.85
C PRO A 336 -20.24 -4.79 -9.77
N HIS A 337 -20.59 -5.80 -10.55
CA HIS A 337 -21.61 -5.72 -11.59
C HIS A 337 -22.91 -5.00 -11.19
N PRO A 338 -23.57 -5.31 -10.05
CA PRO A 338 -24.83 -4.64 -9.70
C PRO A 338 -24.71 -3.13 -9.53
N VAL A 339 -23.55 -2.65 -9.05
CA VAL A 339 -23.29 -1.22 -8.84
C VAL A 339 -22.94 -0.54 -10.17
N ALA A 340 -22.02 -1.14 -10.93
CA ALA A 340 -21.57 -0.64 -12.22
C ALA A 340 -22.72 -0.55 -13.24
N TYR A 341 -23.60 -1.55 -13.27
CA TYR A 341 -24.77 -1.57 -14.14
C TYR A 341 -25.72 -0.39 -13.85
N ARG A 342 -26.02 -0.14 -12.57
CA ARG A 342 -26.94 0.93 -12.16
C ARG A 342 -26.37 2.32 -12.47
N TRP A 343 -25.08 2.50 -12.27
CA TRP A 343 -24.38 3.71 -12.71
C TRP A 343 -24.51 3.89 -14.23
N ARG A 344 -24.21 2.85 -15.02
CA ARG A 344 -24.34 2.90 -16.50
C ARG A 344 -25.75 3.30 -16.95
N VAL A 345 -26.80 2.80 -16.28
CA VAL A 345 -28.20 3.16 -16.61
C VAL A 345 -28.47 4.63 -16.32
N ALA A 346 -28.03 5.14 -15.16
CA ALA A 346 -28.17 6.55 -14.81
C ALA A 346 -27.41 7.46 -15.79
N ASP A 347 -26.15 7.14 -16.07
CA ASP A 347 -25.27 7.85 -17.02
C ASP A 347 -25.88 7.89 -18.43
N ALA A 348 -26.35 6.75 -18.94
CA ALA A 348 -26.98 6.67 -20.25
C ALA A 348 -28.30 7.45 -20.35
N LEU A 349 -29.10 7.50 -19.28
CA LEU A 349 -30.33 8.29 -19.27
C LEU A 349 -30.05 9.80 -19.19
N LEU A 350 -28.93 10.20 -18.59
CA LEU A 350 -28.54 11.59 -18.44
C LEU A 350 -27.68 12.13 -19.58
N SER A 351 -27.23 11.27 -20.51
CA SER A 351 -26.37 11.68 -21.63
C SER A 351 -27.02 12.70 -22.58
N THR A 352 -28.35 12.78 -22.61
CA THR A 352 -29.11 13.78 -23.39
C THR A 352 -29.56 14.98 -22.56
N GLY A 353 -29.08 15.11 -21.32
CA GLY A 353 -29.44 16.16 -20.37
C GLY A 353 -30.36 15.68 -19.24
N PRO A 354 -30.54 16.52 -18.19
CA PRO A 354 -31.34 16.19 -17.02
C PRO A 354 -32.80 15.85 -17.35
N ASN A 355 -33.28 14.73 -16.83
CA ASN A 355 -34.66 14.30 -16.98
C ASN A 355 -35.11 13.43 -15.79
N ALA A 356 -36.42 13.22 -15.66
CA ALA A 356 -37.01 12.56 -14.49
C ALA A 356 -36.60 11.08 -14.39
N ASP A 357 -36.38 10.41 -15.52
CA ASP A 357 -35.95 9.00 -15.55
C ASP A 357 -34.49 8.87 -15.12
N GLY A 358 -33.62 9.75 -15.63
CA GLY A 358 -32.23 9.84 -15.20
C GLY A 358 -32.08 10.17 -13.72
N TYR A 359 -32.86 11.14 -13.22
CA TYR A 359 -32.88 11.46 -11.79
C TYR A 359 -33.30 10.26 -10.93
N ARG A 360 -34.36 9.54 -11.29
CA ARG A 360 -34.77 8.31 -10.59
C ARG A 360 -33.70 7.22 -10.67
N ALA A 361 -33.06 7.06 -11.83
CA ALA A 361 -31.98 6.10 -12.01
C ALA A 361 -30.76 6.41 -11.11
N VAL A 362 -30.43 7.68 -10.87
CA VAL A 362 -29.40 8.09 -9.89
C VAL A 362 -29.79 7.67 -8.47
N LEU A 363 -31.04 7.88 -8.06
CA LEU A 363 -31.52 7.45 -6.74
C LEU A 363 -31.53 5.92 -6.60
N GLU A 364 -31.91 5.20 -7.65
CA GLU A 364 -31.85 3.73 -7.70
C GLU A 364 -30.41 3.21 -7.64
N ALA A 365 -29.46 3.90 -8.28
CA ALA A 365 -28.04 3.57 -8.19
C ALA A 365 -27.48 3.79 -6.78
N ALA A 366 -27.89 4.87 -6.10
CA ALA A 366 -27.56 5.08 -4.69
C ALA A 366 -28.13 3.97 -3.79
N GLU A 367 -29.40 3.59 -3.98
CA GLU A 367 -30.03 2.51 -3.22
C GLU A 367 -29.33 1.17 -3.48
N ALA A 368 -29.00 0.85 -4.72
CA ALA A 368 -28.30 -0.38 -5.09
C ALA A 368 -26.88 -0.44 -4.51
N LEU A 369 -26.13 0.68 -4.51
CA LEU A 369 -24.83 0.77 -3.88
C LEU A 369 -24.92 0.47 -2.38
N LEU A 370 -25.83 1.14 -1.66
CA LEU A 370 -26.00 0.93 -0.22
C LEU A 370 -26.49 -0.49 0.09
N ALA A 371 -27.42 -1.02 -0.69
CA ALA A 371 -27.93 -2.38 -0.55
C ALA A 371 -26.81 -3.41 -0.77
N TYR A 372 -26.03 -3.26 -1.84
CA TYR A 372 -24.91 -4.14 -2.13
C TYR A 372 -23.89 -4.12 -0.98
N THR A 373 -23.40 -2.95 -0.60
CA THR A 373 -22.39 -2.80 0.47
C THR A 373 -22.91 -3.35 1.80
N ALA A 374 -24.17 -3.11 2.15
CA ALA A 374 -24.78 -3.66 3.37
C ALA A 374 -24.83 -5.19 3.37
N ASN A 375 -25.23 -5.81 2.25
CA ASN A 375 -25.29 -7.27 2.14
C ASN A 375 -23.89 -7.90 2.16
N VAL A 376 -22.90 -7.25 1.56
CA VAL A 376 -21.49 -7.64 1.68
C VAL A 376 -21.03 -7.57 3.13
N ALA A 377 -21.28 -6.47 3.83
CA ALA A 377 -20.90 -6.32 5.23
C ALA A 377 -21.56 -7.38 6.13
N LEU A 378 -22.82 -7.72 5.87
CA LEU A 378 -23.53 -8.79 6.59
C LEU A 378 -22.91 -10.17 6.34
N ALA A 379 -22.59 -10.50 5.08
CA ALA A 379 -21.95 -11.77 4.74
C ALA A 379 -20.57 -11.90 5.41
N LEU A 380 -19.77 -10.83 5.40
CA LEU A 380 -18.45 -10.80 6.03
C LEU A 380 -18.53 -10.85 7.56
N ALA A 381 -19.47 -10.11 8.17
CA ALA A 381 -19.73 -10.21 9.60
C ALA A 381 -20.12 -11.64 10.00
N ARG A 382 -20.97 -12.31 9.20
CA ARG A 382 -21.35 -13.72 9.44
C ARG A 382 -20.15 -14.66 9.31
N ALA A 383 -19.30 -14.48 8.31
CA ALA A 383 -18.08 -15.29 8.12
C ALA A 383 -17.06 -15.13 9.26
N ALA A 384 -17.14 -14.01 9.99
CA ALA A 384 -16.36 -13.73 11.20
C ALA A 384 -17.11 -14.04 12.51
N ASP A 385 -18.30 -14.65 12.44
CA ASP A 385 -19.18 -14.94 13.59
C ASP A 385 -19.52 -13.69 14.44
N LEU A 386 -19.66 -12.54 13.78
CA LEU A 386 -19.98 -11.25 14.41
C LEU A 386 -21.47 -10.91 14.23
N PRO A 387 -22.26 -10.80 15.31
CA PRO A 387 -23.67 -10.47 15.21
C PRO A 387 -23.90 -8.99 14.88
N VAL A 388 -24.74 -8.74 13.87
CA VAL A 388 -25.20 -7.40 13.45
C VAL A 388 -26.64 -7.21 13.95
N GLY A 389 -26.88 -6.25 14.83
CA GLY A 389 -28.19 -6.02 15.46
C GLY A 389 -29.22 -5.40 14.52
N ALA A 390 -28.80 -4.52 13.61
CA ALA A 390 -29.63 -3.83 12.63
C ALA A 390 -30.38 -4.81 11.72
N ILE A 391 -29.89 -6.05 11.57
CA ILE A 391 -30.57 -7.09 10.80
C ILE A 391 -31.93 -7.49 11.39
N ASP A 392 -32.17 -7.26 12.69
CA ASP A 392 -33.46 -7.55 13.31
C ASP A 392 -34.59 -6.70 12.70
N GLY A 393 -34.27 -5.49 12.22
CA GLY A 393 -35.20 -4.63 11.48
C GLY A 393 -35.58 -5.25 10.13
N VAL A 394 -34.58 -5.73 9.38
CA VAL A 394 -34.77 -6.45 8.12
C VAL A 394 -35.60 -7.71 8.34
N ARG A 395 -35.23 -8.54 9.32
CA ARG A 395 -35.95 -9.77 9.70
C ARG A 395 -37.44 -9.49 9.97
N LYS A 396 -37.74 -8.45 10.76
CA LYS A 396 -39.13 -8.08 11.08
C LYS A 396 -39.93 -7.70 9.83
N LYS A 397 -39.33 -6.95 8.91
CA LYS A 397 -39.97 -6.59 7.63
C LYS A 397 -40.20 -7.81 6.75
N LEU A 398 -39.20 -8.67 6.62
CA LEU A 398 -39.33 -9.92 5.86
C LEU A 398 -40.48 -10.78 6.41
N ALA A 399 -40.59 -10.90 7.73
CA ALA A 399 -41.64 -11.66 8.39
C ALA A 399 -43.05 -11.07 8.21
N THR A 400 -43.18 -9.76 7.98
CA THR A 400 -44.46 -9.10 7.68
C THR A 400 -44.75 -8.97 6.18
N GLY A 401 -43.92 -9.61 5.33
CA GLY A 401 -44.06 -9.56 3.87
C GLY A 401 -43.66 -8.22 3.25
N GLN A 402 -42.83 -7.44 3.94
CA GLN A 402 -42.29 -6.15 3.48
C GLN A 402 -40.82 -6.25 3.08
N GLY A 403 -40.47 -5.54 2.00
CA GLY A 403 -39.11 -5.38 1.48
C GLY A 403 -38.20 -4.57 2.40
N PRO A 404 -36.93 -4.94 2.57
CA PRO A 404 -35.93 -4.01 3.07
C PRO A 404 -35.76 -2.86 2.05
N GLY A 405 -35.73 -1.64 2.57
CA GLY A 405 -35.50 -0.43 1.79
C GLY A 405 -34.16 0.21 2.12
N MET A 406 -33.86 1.32 1.44
CA MET A 406 -32.63 2.11 1.64
C MET A 406 -32.31 2.39 3.11
N GLY A 407 -33.32 2.73 3.93
CA GLY A 407 -33.12 2.99 5.37
C GLY A 407 -32.64 1.78 6.19
N ASP A 408 -33.04 0.56 5.81
CA ASP A 408 -32.58 -0.66 6.49
C ASP A 408 -31.10 -0.95 6.16
N TRP A 409 -30.71 -0.70 4.91
CA TRP A 409 -29.31 -0.84 4.47
C TRP A 409 -28.39 0.19 5.13
N VAL A 410 -28.86 1.43 5.27
CA VAL A 410 -28.14 2.47 6.02
C VAL A 410 -27.99 2.07 7.48
N ALA A 411 -29.02 1.52 8.12
CA ALA A 411 -28.94 1.09 9.51
C ALA A 411 -27.89 -0.01 9.74
N VAL A 412 -27.75 -0.95 8.80
CA VAL A 412 -26.67 -1.95 8.81
C VAL A 412 -25.31 -1.26 8.72
N LEU A 413 -25.13 -0.36 7.73
CA LEU A 413 -23.87 0.33 7.49
C LEU A 413 -23.49 1.32 8.60
N ASP A 414 -24.45 1.82 9.39
CA ASP A 414 -24.17 2.66 10.57
C ASP A 414 -23.71 1.83 11.79
N GLU A 415 -24.00 0.52 11.83
CA GLU A 415 -23.58 -0.34 12.95
C GLU A 415 -22.16 -0.90 12.76
N ILE A 416 -21.81 -1.25 11.51
CA ILE A 416 -20.55 -1.88 11.11
C ILE A 416 -19.28 -1.10 11.53
N PRO A 417 -19.24 0.25 11.63
CA PRO A 417 -18.08 0.97 12.15
C PRO A 417 -17.74 0.65 13.62
N GLY A 418 -18.68 0.07 14.39
CA GLY A 418 -18.51 -0.23 15.81
C GLY A 418 -17.28 -1.10 16.13
N LYS A 419 -16.66 -0.87 17.30
CA LYS A 419 -15.42 -1.56 17.73
C LYS A 419 -15.47 -3.09 17.67
N LYS A 420 -16.65 -3.69 17.83
CA LYS A 420 -16.85 -5.14 17.76
C LYS A 420 -16.57 -5.73 16.38
N PHE A 421 -16.56 -4.91 15.33
CA PHE A 421 -16.29 -5.33 13.96
C PHE A 421 -14.85 -5.10 13.51
N ARG A 422 -13.96 -4.64 14.40
CA ARG A 422 -12.52 -4.54 14.12
C ARG A 422 -11.86 -5.80 13.56
N PRO A 423 -12.27 -7.03 13.95
CA PRO A 423 -11.74 -8.24 13.33
C PRO A 423 -12.00 -8.35 11.82
N LEU A 424 -12.94 -7.57 11.25
CA LEU A 424 -13.13 -7.52 9.80
C LEU A 424 -11.94 -6.85 9.09
N ASP A 425 -11.40 -5.76 9.64
CA ASP A 425 -10.24 -5.07 9.06
C ASP A 425 -9.04 -6.01 8.99
N GLU A 426 -8.77 -6.71 10.10
CA GLU A 426 -7.65 -7.66 10.23
C GLU A 426 -7.78 -8.85 9.27
N ARG A 427 -9.01 -9.25 8.96
CA ARG A 427 -9.28 -10.40 8.09
C ARG A 427 -9.29 -10.05 6.61
N LEU A 428 -9.76 -8.84 6.27
CA LEU A 428 -9.90 -8.41 4.88
C LEU A 428 -8.66 -7.66 4.38
N GLY A 429 -7.87 -7.09 5.29
CA GLY A 429 -6.78 -6.16 4.97
C GLY A 429 -7.27 -4.78 4.51
N ILE A 430 -8.57 -4.52 4.57
CA ILE A 430 -9.23 -3.29 4.08
C ILE A 430 -10.24 -2.75 5.11
N PRO A 431 -9.89 -1.71 5.90
CA PRO A 431 -10.82 -1.11 6.87
C PRO A 431 -11.99 -0.34 6.21
N GLU A 432 -11.91 -0.07 4.91
CA GLU A 432 -12.80 0.82 4.17
C GLU A 432 -14.26 0.38 4.20
N ILE A 433 -14.55 -0.91 4.36
CA ILE A 433 -15.94 -1.37 4.52
C ILE A 433 -16.58 -0.84 5.81
N ARG A 434 -15.79 -0.69 6.87
CA ARG A 434 -16.21 -0.10 8.15
C ARG A 434 -16.20 1.42 8.10
N GLU A 435 -15.30 2.00 7.33
CA GLU A 435 -15.16 3.44 7.20
C GLU A 435 -16.02 4.04 6.07
N PHE A 436 -16.77 3.21 5.34
CA PHE A 436 -17.49 3.60 4.13
C PHE A 436 -18.35 4.87 4.31
N LEU A 437 -19.10 4.98 5.41
CA LEU A 437 -19.92 6.16 5.70
C LEU A 437 -19.20 7.24 6.54
N GLU A 438 -17.93 7.04 6.90
CA GLU A 438 -17.17 7.95 7.75
C GLU A 438 -16.37 9.01 6.97
N GLY A 439 -16.25 8.83 5.65
CA GLY A 439 -15.54 9.75 4.77
C GLY A 439 -16.09 11.19 4.77
N PRO A 440 -15.26 12.20 4.45
CA PRO A 440 -15.68 13.60 4.40
C PRO A 440 -16.86 13.80 3.43
N GLY A 441 -17.96 14.39 3.91
CA GLY A 441 -19.15 14.67 3.11
C GLY A 441 -20.06 13.46 2.84
N VAL A 442 -19.59 12.22 3.06
CA VAL A 442 -20.30 10.98 2.70
C VAL A 442 -21.64 10.85 3.44
N ARG A 443 -21.69 11.12 4.75
CA ARG A 443 -22.97 11.12 5.49
C ARG A 443 -23.93 12.19 5.01
N GLY A 444 -23.42 13.33 4.55
CA GLY A 444 -24.24 14.40 3.97
C GLY A 444 -24.92 13.93 2.70
N ALA A 445 -24.12 13.38 1.77
CA ALA A 445 -24.59 12.80 0.52
C ALA A 445 -25.59 11.67 0.73
N GLN A 446 -25.26 10.72 1.61
CA GLN A 446 -26.13 9.59 1.94
C GLN A 446 -27.49 10.07 2.46
N ARG A 447 -27.51 11.00 3.42
CA ARG A 447 -28.76 11.53 3.99
C ARG A 447 -29.58 12.28 2.95
N TRP A 448 -28.92 13.09 2.11
CA TRP A 448 -29.59 13.85 1.07
C TRP A 448 -30.26 12.93 0.03
N LEU A 449 -29.52 11.95 -0.50
CA LEU A 449 -30.05 10.97 -1.45
C LEU A 449 -31.16 10.11 -0.84
N SER A 450 -31.02 9.73 0.43
CA SER A 450 -32.06 8.95 1.15
C SER A 450 -33.35 9.74 1.34
N ALA A 451 -33.24 11.03 1.68
CA ALA A 451 -34.40 11.92 1.80
C ALA A 451 -35.11 12.07 0.46
N ARG A 452 -34.36 12.30 -0.63
CA ARG A 452 -34.90 12.39 -1.99
C ARG A 452 -35.56 11.09 -2.46
N ARG A 453 -34.95 9.94 -2.17
CA ARG A 453 -35.53 8.63 -2.46
C ARG A 453 -36.85 8.41 -1.73
N ASN A 454 -36.94 8.83 -0.47
CA ASN A 454 -38.15 8.78 0.33
C ASN A 454 -39.24 9.74 -0.19
N ASP A 455 -38.86 10.94 -0.62
CA ASP A 455 -39.77 11.90 -1.25
C ASP A 455 -40.38 11.31 -2.53
N GLU A 456 -39.57 10.73 -3.42
CA GLU A 456 -40.03 10.04 -4.63
C GLU A 456 -40.98 8.87 -4.31
N ALA A 457 -40.65 8.05 -3.29
CA ALA A 457 -41.51 6.95 -2.86
C ALA A 457 -42.88 7.42 -2.32
N HIS A 458 -42.95 8.63 -1.79
CA HIS A 458 -44.18 9.27 -1.31
C HIS A 458 -44.85 10.20 -2.33
N ASN A 459 -44.46 10.11 -3.61
CA ASN A 459 -44.96 10.96 -4.71
C ASN A 459 -44.74 12.48 -4.50
N ARG A 460 -43.77 12.88 -3.67
CA ARG A 460 -43.32 14.26 -3.52
C ARG A 460 -42.22 14.55 -4.55
N ARG A 461 -42.62 14.55 -5.82
CA ARG A 461 -41.71 14.67 -6.96
C ARG A 461 -41.15 16.08 -7.11
N VAL A 462 -39.96 16.17 -7.68
CA VAL A 462 -39.31 17.43 -8.03
C VAL A 462 -40.07 18.12 -9.18
N ASP A 463 -40.24 19.43 -9.10
CA ASP A 463 -40.83 20.20 -10.20
C ASP A 463 -39.90 20.18 -11.43
N SER A 464 -40.49 20.21 -12.63
CA SER A 464 -39.75 20.33 -13.89
C SER A 464 -38.76 21.50 -13.95
N ILE A 465 -39.06 22.60 -13.24
CA ILE A 465 -38.21 23.80 -13.19
C ILE A 465 -36.93 23.52 -12.38
N ASP A 466 -37.06 22.82 -11.26
CA ASP A 466 -35.94 22.53 -10.34
C ASP A 466 -35.17 21.27 -10.75
N LEU A 467 -35.75 20.44 -11.62
CA LEU A 467 -35.21 19.14 -12.00
C LEU A 467 -33.76 19.18 -12.51
N PRO A 468 -33.32 20.14 -13.35
CA PRO A 468 -31.94 20.20 -13.79
C PRO A 468 -30.94 20.32 -12.65
N GLU A 469 -31.12 21.30 -11.76
CA GLU A 469 -30.23 21.55 -10.61
C GLU A 469 -30.26 20.38 -9.61
N VAL A 470 -31.45 19.84 -9.34
CA VAL A 470 -31.59 18.71 -8.42
C VAL A 470 -30.94 17.44 -9.01
N CYS A 471 -30.99 17.26 -10.33
CA CYS A 471 -30.36 16.13 -10.99
C CYS A 471 -28.83 16.23 -10.98
N GLU A 472 -28.27 17.40 -11.28
CA GLU A 472 -26.83 17.66 -11.19
C GLU A 472 -26.32 17.36 -9.78
N ARG A 473 -26.99 17.91 -8.76
CA ARG A 473 -26.67 17.63 -7.36
C ARG A 473 -26.80 16.14 -7.02
N ALA A 474 -27.83 15.46 -7.51
CA ALA A 474 -27.99 14.03 -7.23
C ALA A 474 -26.81 13.21 -7.76
N VAL A 475 -26.30 13.56 -8.95
CA VAL A 475 -25.10 12.92 -9.53
C VAL A 475 -23.88 13.23 -8.68
N GLU A 476 -23.67 14.47 -8.26
CA GLU A 476 -22.55 14.85 -7.38
C GLU A 476 -22.56 14.08 -6.06
N GLU A 477 -23.71 14.03 -5.39
CA GLU A 477 -23.86 13.32 -4.12
C GLU A 477 -23.68 11.79 -4.32
N LEU A 478 -24.13 11.23 -5.44
CA LEU A 478 -23.88 9.82 -5.78
C LEU A 478 -22.39 9.56 -6.01
N LEU A 479 -21.69 10.46 -6.70
CA LEU A 479 -20.25 10.35 -6.93
C LEU A 479 -19.45 10.42 -5.62
N VAL A 480 -19.89 11.20 -4.63
CA VAL A 480 -19.31 11.20 -3.28
C VAL A 480 -19.43 9.80 -2.64
N LEU A 481 -20.61 9.17 -2.73
CA LEU A 481 -20.78 7.79 -2.23
C LEU A 481 -19.92 6.78 -3.00
N MET A 482 -19.90 6.86 -4.33
CA MET A 482 -19.11 5.96 -5.18
C MET A 482 -17.62 6.05 -4.89
N ARG A 483 -17.08 7.26 -4.68
CA ARG A 483 -15.66 7.45 -4.28
C ARG A 483 -15.36 6.79 -2.95
N SER A 484 -16.24 6.93 -1.96
CA SER A 484 -16.08 6.25 -0.67
C SER A 484 -16.17 4.73 -0.80
N ALA A 485 -16.87 4.23 -1.83
CA ALA A 485 -17.01 2.80 -2.12
C ALA A 485 -15.94 2.24 -3.07
N GLN A 486 -14.87 2.97 -3.39
CA GLN A 486 -13.87 2.53 -4.37
C GLN A 486 -13.20 1.21 -3.98
N PHE A 487 -13.07 0.92 -2.67
CA PHE A 487 -12.58 -0.35 -2.15
C PHE A 487 -13.37 -1.58 -2.63
N LEU A 488 -14.62 -1.41 -3.10
CA LEU A 488 -15.39 -2.51 -3.69
C LEU A 488 -14.77 -3.04 -4.98
N ALA A 489 -13.94 -2.25 -5.67
CA ALA A 489 -13.18 -2.72 -6.82
C ALA A 489 -12.11 -3.75 -6.44
N ASP A 490 -11.64 -3.71 -5.20
CA ASP A 490 -10.62 -4.64 -4.65
C ASP A 490 -11.27 -5.89 -4.03
N LEU A 491 -12.61 -5.93 -3.95
CA LEU A 491 -13.41 -7.06 -3.47
C LEU A 491 -14.20 -7.69 -4.62
N PRO A 492 -13.55 -8.44 -5.53
CA PRO A 492 -14.22 -8.98 -6.70
C PRO A 492 -15.31 -9.98 -6.31
N LEU A 493 -16.51 -9.78 -6.87
CA LEU A 493 -17.64 -10.67 -6.75
C LEU A 493 -17.50 -11.82 -7.76
N LEU A 494 -17.45 -13.06 -7.27
CA LEU A 494 -17.25 -14.25 -8.07
C LEU A 494 -18.50 -15.13 -8.05
N LEU A 495 -18.94 -15.59 -9.21
CA LEU A 495 -19.90 -16.68 -9.33
C LEU A 495 -19.16 -17.98 -9.61
N ILE A 496 -19.28 -18.95 -8.70
CA ILE A 496 -18.66 -20.26 -8.89
C ILE A 496 -19.50 -21.10 -9.86
N VAL A 497 -18.91 -21.48 -10.99
CA VAL A 497 -19.59 -22.22 -12.07
C VAL A 497 -19.44 -23.73 -11.89
N SER A 498 -18.24 -24.18 -11.54
CA SER A 498 -17.95 -25.60 -11.33
C SER A 498 -16.75 -25.79 -10.40
N ILE A 499 -16.68 -26.95 -9.76
CA ILE A 499 -15.65 -27.31 -8.79
C ILE A 499 -15.20 -28.74 -9.08
N ARG A 500 -13.88 -28.95 -9.10
CA ARG A 500 -13.25 -30.26 -9.14
C ARG A 500 -12.35 -30.40 -7.93
N TRP A 501 -12.72 -31.27 -6.99
CA TRP A 501 -11.95 -31.51 -5.78
C TRP A 501 -11.11 -32.79 -5.88
N ASP A 502 -9.83 -32.71 -5.53
CA ASP A 502 -8.95 -33.86 -5.33
C ASP A 502 -8.68 -34.04 -3.84
N SER A 503 -9.31 -35.05 -3.25
CA SER A 503 -9.18 -35.36 -1.83
C SER A 503 -7.81 -35.90 -1.43
N LEU A 504 -7.01 -36.40 -2.37
CA LEU A 504 -5.67 -36.91 -2.08
C LEU A 504 -4.66 -35.78 -1.93
N SER A 505 -4.73 -34.77 -2.80
CA SER A 505 -3.87 -33.57 -2.72
C SER A 505 -4.42 -32.50 -1.76
N GLY A 506 -5.69 -32.60 -1.36
CA GLY A 506 -6.35 -31.57 -0.55
C GLY A 506 -6.53 -30.25 -1.29
N GLN A 507 -6.60 -30.31 -2.63
CA GLN A 507 -6.73 -29.15 -3.50
C GLN A 507 -7.96 -29.29 -4.41
N GLY A 508 -8.62 -28.17 -4.64
CA GLY A 508 -9.70 -28.01 -5.59
C GLY A 508 -9.31 -27.10 -6.73
N GLU A 509 -9.78 -27.41 -7.93
CA GLU A 509 -9.81 -26.49 -9.06
C GLU A 509 -11.23 -25.95 -9.20
N VAL A 510 -11.37 -24.63 -9.08
CA VAL A 510 -12.65 -23.94 -9.16
C VAL A 510 -12.67 -23.12 -10.43
N SER A 511 -13.76 -23.25 -11.18
CA SER A 511 -14.02 -22.38 -12.31
C SER A 511 -15.10 -21.36 -11.99
N TYR A 512 -14.84 -20.10 -12.29
CA TYR A 512 -15.63 -18.97 -11.83
C TYR A 512 -15.79 -17.88 -12.89
N ARG A 513 -16.81 -17.05 -12.70
CA ARG A 513 -17.03 -15.80 -13.44
C ARG A 513 -16.85 -14.63 -12.48
N GLN A 514 -15.94 -13.71 -12.79
CA GLN A 514 -15.75 -12.49 -12.00
C GLN A 514 -16.72 -11.41 -12.49
N LEU A 515 -17.75 -11.12 -11.68
CA LEU A 515 -18.83 -10.19 -11.98
C LEU A 515 -18.39 -8.75 -11.72
N THR A 516 -17.50 -8.26 -12.58
CA THR A 516 -16.95 -6.90 -12.54
C THR A 516 -17.41 -6.11 -13.77
N GLY A 517 -17.75 -4.84 -13.56
CA GLY A 517 -18.15 -3.91 -14.62
C GLY A 517 -19.62 -4.01 -15.02
N ASP A 518 -20.03 -3.18 -15.96
CA ASP A 518 -21.44 -2.94 -16.29
C ASP A 518 -22.12 -4.05 -17.13
N HIS A 519 -21.44 -5.18 -17.37
CA HIS A 519 -21.93 -6.34 -18.13
C HIS A 519 -21.78 -7.66 -17.37
N ALA A 520 -22.80 -8.51 -17.43
CA ALA A 520 -22.80 -9.81 -16.75
C ALA A 520 -22.14 -10.95 -17.56
N VAL A 521 -21.85 -10.70 -18.85
CA VAL A 521 -21.21 -11.67 -19.74
C VAL A 521 -19.70 -11.50 -19.64
N VAL A 522 -19.08 -12.31 -18.79
CA VAL A 522 -17.65 -12.27 -18.49
C VAL A 522 -16.99 -13.63 -18.78
N PRO A 523 -15.71 -13.64 -19.19
CA PRO A 523 -14.99 -14.89 -19.42
C PRO A 523 -14.88 -15.72 -18.14
N GLN A 524 -14.94 -17.04 -18.30
CA GLN A 524 -14.74 -17.99 -17.22
C GLN A 524 -13.23 -18.14 -16.97
N GLN A 525 -12.85 -18.11 -15.70
CA GLN A 525 -11.47 -18.25 -15.22
C GLN A 525 -11.37 -19.47 -14.30
N THR A 526 -10.15 -19.84 -13.93
CA THR A 526 -9.86 -20.97 -13.03
C THR A 526 -8.94 -20.52 -11.91
N MET A 527 -9.14 -21.06 -10.70
CA MET A 527 -8.24 -20.89 -9.56
C MET A 527 -8.11 -22.18 -8.78
N THR A 528 -7.00 -22.34 -8.07
CA THR A 528 -6.83 -23.41 -7.08
C THR A 528 -7.32 -22.96 -5.72
N VAL A 529 -8.04 -23.82 -5.01
CA VAL A 529 -8.54 -23.57 -3.65
C VAL A 529 -8.12 -24.71 -2.73
N SER A 530 -7.95 -24.41 -1.45
CA SER A 530 -7.66 -25.38 -0.39
C SER A 530 -8.87 -25.70 0.50
N ASP A 531 -10.03 -25.10 0.20
CA ASP A 531 -11.28 -25.31 0.92
C ASP A 531 -12.22 -26.22 0.12
N SER A 532 -12.58 -27.37 0.70
CA SER A 532 -13.55 -28.30 0.11
C SER A 532 -15.00 -27.83 0.25
N GLY A 533 -15.26 -26.81 1.07
CA GLY A 533 -16.58 -26.26 1.36
C GLY A 533 -17.09 -25.24 0.35
N ILE A 534 -16.38 -25.01 -0.76
CA ILE A 534 -16.83 -24.10 -1.81
C ILE A 534 -18.07 -24.68 -2.51
N GLU A 535 -19.05 -23.83 -2.77
CA GLU A 535 -20.36 -24.20 -3.28
C GLU A 535 -20.52 -23.78 -4.74
N GLN A 536 -20.86 -24.74 -5.59
CA GLN A 536 -21.20 -24.48 -6.98
C GLN A 536 -22.51 -23.67 -7.07
N GLY A 537 -22.54 -22.67 -7.95
CA GLY A 537 -23.71 -21.82 -8.18
C GLY A 537 -23.87 -20.69 -7.15
N SER A 538 -23.00 -20.61 -6.15
CA SER A 538 -23.02 -19.56 -5.12
C SER A 538 -22.13 -18.37 -5.50
N LEU A 539 -22.48 -17.20 -4.97
CA LEU A 539 -21.66 -15.99 -5.04
C LEU A 539 -20.66 -15.96 -3.88
N TYR A 540 -19.45 -15.50 -4.18
CA TYR A 540 -18.37 -15.29 -3.23
C TYR A 540 -17.75 -13.92 -3.42
N ILE A 541 -17.26 -13.31 -2.34
CA ILE A 541 -16.26 -12.24 -2.44
C ILE A 541 -14.90 -12.82 -2.16
N ARG A 542 -13.91 -12.41 -2.95
CA ARG A 542 -12.51 -12.71 -2.69
C ARG A 542 -11.87 -11.53 -1.96
N ASP A 543 -11.21 -11.77 -0.83
CA ASP A 543 -10.44 -10.75 -0.12
C ASP A 543 -9.00 -10.61 -0.66
N ALA A 544 -8.23 -9.70 -0.04
CA ALA A 544 -6.83 -9.44 -0.40
C ALA A 544 -5.92 -10.66 -0.19
N ASP A 545 -6.26 -11.57 0.73
CA ASP A 545 -5.55 -12.84 0.99
C ASP A 545 -6.03 -13.98 0.06
N HIS A 546 -6.81 -13.66 -0.97
CA HIS A 546 -7.43 -14.62 -1.90
C HIS A 546 -8.42 -15.61 -1.26
N ARG A 547 -8.91 -15.35 -0.04
CA ARG A 547 -9.92 -16.19 0.60
C ARG A 547 -11.30 -15.87 0.05
N LEU A 548 -12.10 -16.91 -0.10
CA LEU A 548 -13.47 -16.82 -0.61
C LEU A 548 -14.46 -16.76 0.55
N HIS A 549 -15.29 -15.72 0.55
CA HIS A 549 -16.36 -15.52 1.55
C HIS A 549 -17.71 -15.74 0.89
N LEU A 550 -18.49 -16.69 1.40
CA LEU A 550 -19.80 -17.05 0.84
C LEU A 550 -20.81 -15.91 1.05
N MET A 551 -21.48 -15.49 -0.03
CA MET A 551 -22.40 -14.35 0.01
C MET A 551 -23.86 -14.73 0.30
N ARG A 552 -24.25 -15.99 0.09
CA ARG A 552 -25.62 -16.42 0.40
C ARG A 552 -25.81 -16.52 1.93
N PRO A 553 -27.02 -16.25 2.44
CA PRO A 553 -28.23 -15.92 1.68
C PRO A 553 -28.42 -14.41 1.41
N TYR A 554 -27.44 -13.57 1.74
CA TYR A 554 -27.54 -12.10 1.59
C TYR A 554 -27.51 -11.66 0.12
N LEU A 555 -26.62 -12.24 -0.70
CA LEU A 555 -26.62 -12.07 -2.16
C LEU A 555 -26.65 -13.41 -2.88
N ILE A 556 -27.45 -13.48 -3.94
CA ILE A 556 -27.69 -14.69 -4.75
C ILE A 556 -27.50 -14.35 -6.22
N GLY A 557 -26.68 -15.12 -6.92
CA GLY A 557 -26.43 -14.93 -8.36
C GLY A 557 -27.20 -15.97 -9.17
N ARG A 558 -28.07 -15.53 -10.08
CA ARG A 558 -28.81 -16.45 -10.96
C ARG A 558 -29.35 -15.77 -12.21
N GLU A 559 -29.77 -16.57 -13.19
CA GLU A 559 -30.49 -16.04 -14.36
C GLU A 559 -31.88 -15.52 -13.96
N CYS A 560 -32.16 -14.27 -14.33
CA CYS A 560 -33.46 -13.66 -14.11
C CYS A 560 -34.48 -14.26 -15.10
N PRO A 561 -35.63 -14.77 -14.65
CA PRO A 561 -36.66 -15.32 -15.55
C PRO A 561 -37.32 -14.26 -16.43
N ILE A 562 -37.27 -12.99 -16.04
CA ILE A 562 -37.88 -11.86 -16.76
C ILE A 562 -36.97 -11.37 -17.90
N CYS A 563 -35.73 -10.98 -17.60
CA CYS A 563 -34.81 -10.45 -18.62
C CYS A 563 -33.81 -11.46 -19.17
N ARG A 564 -33.76 -12.69 -18.64
CA ARG A 564 -32.84 -13.77 -19.05
C ARG A 564 -31.34 -13.46 -18.88
N ASN A 565 -31.02 -12.35 -18.23
CA ASN A 565 -29.66 -12.01 -17.86
C ASN A 565 -29.30 -12.62 -16.50
N LEU A 566 -28.03 -12.98 -16.33
CA LEU A 566 -27.47 -13.23 -15.01
C LEU A 566 -27.62 -11.95 -14.17
N SER A 567 -28.13 -12.08 -12.95
CA SER A 567 -28.41 -10.96 -12.06
C SER A 567 -28.14 -11.34 -10.61
N THR A 568 -27.89 -10.31 -9.81
CA THR A 568 -27.62 -10.41 -8.38
C THR A 568 -28.87 -10.04 -7.61
N PHE A 569 -29.29 -10.90 -6.70
CA PHE A 569 -30.52 -10.75 -5.94
C PHE A 569 -30.24 -10.64 -4.44
N HIS A 570 -31.03 -9.80 -3.77
CA HIS A 570 -31.18 -9.84 -2.32
C HIS A 570 -32.60 -10.31 -1.96
N VAL A 571 -32.80 -10.68 -0.70
CA VAL A 571 -34.12 -11.10 -0.20
C VAL A 571 -35.01 -9.87 -0.07
N ASP A 572 -36.22 -9.95 -0.64
CA ASP A 572 -37.23 -8.89 -0.57
C ASP A 572 -38.35 -9.26 0.41
N LYS A 573 -38.99 -10.42 0.26
CA LYS A 573 -40.14 -10.78 1.11
C LYS A 573 -40.13 -12.25 1.46
N VAL A 574 -40.70 -12.61 2.61
CA VAL A 574 -40.98 -13.99 2.97
C VAL A 574 -42.49 -14.11 3.23
N SER A 575 -43.15 -15.04 2.53
CA SER A 575 -44.58 -15.31 2.66
C SER A 575 -44.79 -16.81 2.79
N GLY A 576 -44.91 -17.28 4.04
CA GLY A 576 -44.97 -18.71 4.34
C GLY A 576 -43.71 -19.43 3.86
N VAL A 577 -43.86 -20.39 2.95
CA VAL A 577 -42.75 -21.15 2.35
C VAL A 577 -42.10 -20.45 1.15
N MET A 578 -42.63 -19.29 0.74
CA MET A 578 -42.22 -18.61 -0.48
C MET A 578 -41.31 -17.42 -0.16
N VAL A 579 -40.10 -17.39 -0.74
CA VAL A 579 -39.21 -16.23 -0.65
C VAL A 579 -39.28 -15.45 -1.96
N VAL A 580 -39.45 -14.14 -1.89
CA VAL A 580 -39.31 -13.23 -3.04
C VAL A 580 -37.92 -12.62 -2.99
N LEU A 581 -37.19 -12.78 -4.06
CA LEU A 581 -35.88 -12.19 -4.30
C LEU A 581 -36.05 -10.96 -5.21
N LYS A 582 -35.24 -9.92 -5.02
CA LYS A 582 -35.24 -8.71 -5.86
C LYS A 582 -33.86 -8.44 -6.43
N SER A 583 -33.79 -8.24 -7.74
CA SER A 583 -32.55 -7.95 -8.46
C SER A 583 -32.05 -6.54 -8.14
N LEU A 584 -30.76 -6.42 -7.86
CA LEU A 584 -30.09 -5.14 -7.67
C LEU A 584 -29.98 -4.35 -8.98
N GLU A 585 -29.77 -5.03 -10.12
CA GLU A 585 -29.58 -4.43 -11.44
C GLU A 585 -30.88 -3.88 -12.05
N HIS A 586 -31.95 -4.69 -12.03
CA HIS A 586 -33.19 -4.39 -12.77
C HIS A 586 -34.39 -4.15 -11.85
N GLY A 587 -34.29 -4.48 -10.56
CA GLY A 587 -35.45 -4.42 -9.64
C GLY A 587 -36.50 -5.51 -9.87
N HIS A 588 -36.25 -6.43 -10.81
CA HIS A 588 -37.10 -7.60 -11.06
C HIS A 588 -37.21 -8.49 -9.83
N THR A 589 -38.41 -9.01 -9.58
CA THR A 589 -38.67 -9.94 -8.48
C THR A 589 -38.81 -11.38 -8.97
N VAL A 590 -38.34 -12.33 -8.16
CA VAL A 590 -38.38 -13.77 -8.46
C VAL A 590 -38.79 -14.53 -7.21
N GLU A 591 -39.71 -15.47 -7.36
CA GLU A 591 -40.08 -16.37 -6.27
C GLU A 591 -39.13 -17.58 -6.22
N ASP A 592 -38.60 -17.88 -5.03
CA ASP A 592 -37.74 -19.04 -4.77
C ASP A 592 -38.06 -19.71 -3.42
N ARG A 593 -38.30 -21.03 -3.43
CA ARG A 593 -38.58 -21.80 -2.20
C ARG A 593 -37.31 -22.34 -1.55
N ASP A 594 -36.27 -22.56 -2.35
CA ASP A 594 -35.05 -23.27 -1.93
C ASP A 594 -34.17 -22.39 -1.04
N VAL A 595 -34.36 -21.07 -1.10
CA VAL A 595 -33.63 -20.08 -0.31
C VAL A 595 -34.09 -20.06 1.15
N LEU A 596 -35.31 -20.51 1.45
CA LEU A 596 -35.90 -20.40 2.79
C LEU A 596 -35.05 -21.09 3.87
N ALA A 597 -34.57 -22.31 3.60
CA ALA A 597 -33.72 -23.04 4.54
C ALA A 597 -32.42 -22.30 4.86
N SER A 598 -31.83 -21.64 3.86
CA SER A 598 -30.61 -20.85 4.03
C SER A 598 -30.89 -19.58 4.86
N LEU A 599 -32.07 -18.96 4.68
CA LEU A 599 -32.50 -17.82 5.49
C LEU A 599 -32.74 -18.20 6.94
N SER A 600 -33.42 -19.32 7.21
CA SER A 600 -33.62 -19.80 8.58
C SER A 600 -32.28 -20.11 9.26
N ALA A 601 -31.33 -20.72 8.54
CA ALA A 601 -29.99 -21.04 9.07
C ALA A 601 -29.17 -19.82 9.52
N VAL A 602 -29.43 -18.63 8.94
CA VAL A 602 -28.81 -17.37 9.37
C VAL A 602 -29.75 -16.52 10.22
N GLY A 603 -30.89 -17.07 10.62
CA GLY A 603 -31.90 -16.39 11.43
C GLY A 603 -32.57 -15.22 10.70
N LEU A 604 -32.74 -15.23 9.38
CA LEU A 604 -33.50 -14.22 8.64
C LEU A 604 -34.97 -14.60 8.40
N ALA A 605 -35.30 -15.88 8.54
CA ALA A 605 -36.66 -16.42 8.43
C ALA A 605 -36.95 -17.33 9.65
N PRO A 606 -38.23 -17.57 9.99
CA PRO A 606 -38.57 -18.57 11.02
C PRO A 606 -38.02 -19.95 10.66
N ASP A 607 -37.72 -20.76 11.66
CA ASP A 607 -37.25 -22.14 11.44
C ASP A 607 -38.32 -22.93 10.67
N VAL A 608 -37.91 -23.50 9.54
CA VAL A 608 -38.74 -24.48 8.83
C VAL A 608 -38.73 -25.75 9.65
N THR A 609 -39.80 -25.99 10.41
CA THR A 609 -39.99 -27.29 11.04
C THR A 609 -40.24 -28.30 9.91
N PRO A 610 -39.48 -29.41 9.84
CA PRO A 610 -39.58 -30.38 8.75
C PRO A 610 -40.98 -31.00 8.59
#